data_AF-A0A7Y2SN58-F1
#
_entry.id   AF-A0A7Y2SN58-F1
#
_cell.length_a   1.000
_cell.length_b   1.000
_cell.length_c   1.000
_cell.angle_alpha   90.00
_cell.angle_beta   90.00
_cell.angle_gamma   90.00
#
_symmetry.space_group_name_H-M   'P 1'
#
loop_
_entity.id
_entity.type
_entity.pdbx_description
1 polymer ?
#
loop_
_entity_poly.entity_id
_entity_poly.type
_entity_poly.pdbx_seq_one_letter_code
_entity_poly.pdbx_strand_id
1 'polypeptide(L)'
;MHQATPITESLQAATYDQNVRIGELPFFEAVVARQLAPVSYIAFLHGLTTIYDAFEHALERSNDAIMRTVWTRDLHKQPLLQQDIAAFATTQSQRVPAAELSAEVLAEHIRMRASLDPRSLIGSAYALATWYMGGTSLCEHLRETLRPSGGGGVSYLASFDNWGQAHWPEFADRMNIVPLDPEAHQHAVLAARETLDGIEQLIFLLHPLNENPTSDMVTVLNPLAGNHPIAGDLVEIKAMLRAHARMQAMFPYMEIRYGMKGRKFSWSDGGWLASLTSEDQASVNQNVQWLTRLLARRGMPQWFMECHLYMLYEELAQAMPEKRNSYTTLVEAARMLAEERRATVSDEALAALDNAFYQRVGPEWRAWMPNCGGLLASAVADELAGVPHALEAIEGWMTDSARFPEAWVAAAHDIISRARSGAA
;
A
#
# COMPACT_ATOMS: atom_id res chain seq x y z
N MET A 1 1.37 10.89 -38.62
CA MET A 1 1.56 10.76 -37.16
C MET A 1 0.17 10.72 -36.54
N HIS A 2 -0.26 9.59 -35.98
CA HIS A 2 -1.47 9.58 -35.15
C HIS A 2 -1.16 10.41 -33.90
N GLN A 3 -1.99 11.41 -33.61
CA GLN A 3 -1.92 12.10 -32.32
C GLN A 3 -2.15 11.05 -31.24
N ALA A 4 -1.29 11.01 -30.23
CA ALA A 4 -1.52 10.17 -29.06
C ALA A 4 -2.85 10.62 -28.41
N THR A 5 -3.70 9.66 -28.02
CA THR A 5 -4.95 9.93 -27.33
C THR A 5 -4.68 10.76 -26.07
N PRO A 6 -5.39 11.89 -25.85
CA PRO A 6 -5.27 12.66 -24.61
C PRO A 6 -5.43 11.76 -23.37
N ILE A 7 -4.60 11.99 -22.34
CA ILE A 7 -4.62 11.17 -21.13
C ILE A 7 -5.98 11.24 -20.44
N THR A 8 -6.64 12.41 -20.45
CA THR A 8 -7.97 12.62 -19.86
C THR A 8 -9.06 11.75 -20.51
N GLU A 9 -9.04 11.59 -21.84
CA GLU A 9 -9.96 10.69 -22.55
C GLU A 9 -9.72 9.22 -22.18
N SER A 10 -8.45 8.83 -22.07
CA SER A 10 -8.08 7.47 -21.67
C SER A 10 -8.53 7.16 -20.24
N LEU A 11 -8.32 8.12 -19.33
CA LEU A 11 -8.73 8.02 -17.93
C LEU A 11 -10.24 7.95 -17.79
N GLN A 12 -10.98 8.80 -18.51
CA GLN A 12 -12.45 8.77 -18.52
C GLN A 12 -12.98 7.42 -18.98
N ALA A 13 -12.49 6.92 -20.13
CA ALA A 13 -12.91 5.63 -20.66
C ALA A 13 -12.57 4.48 -19.68
N ALA A 14 -11.39 4.53 -19.05
CA ALA A 14 -10.91 3.47 -18.18
C ALA A 14 -11.59 3.41 -16.80
N THR A 15 -12.22 4.50 -16.36
CA THR A 15 -12.78 4.67 -15.01
C THR A 15 -14.30 4.89 -14.98
N TYR A 16 -14.96 4.94 -16.14
CA TYR A 16 -16.40 5.17 -16.24
C TYR A 16 -17.23 4.22 -15.36
N ASP A 17 -17.02 2.91 -15.51
CA ASP A 17 -17.79 1.90 -14.76
C ASP A 17 -17.58 2.00 -13.25
N GLN A 18 -16.37 2.34 -12.79
CA GLN A 18 -16.08 2.54 -11.36
C GLN A 18 -16.86 3.73 -10.80
N ASN A 19 -16.90 4.84 -11.52
CA ASN A 19 -17.66 6.02 -11.09
C ASN A 19 -19.16 5.72 -11.00
N VAL A 20 -19.70 4.93 -11.94
CA VAL A 20 -21.10 4.49 -11.89
C VAL A 20 -21.35 3.63 -10.63
N ARG A 21 -20.52 2.61 -10.38
CA ARG A 21 -20.68 1.75 -9.20
C ARG A 21 -20.59 2.51 -7.88
N ILE A 22 -19.67 3.48 -7.78
CA ILE A 22 -19.56 4.32 -6.59
C ILE A 22 -20.88 5.05 -6.33
N GLY A 23 -21.50 5.63 -7.37
CA GLY A 23 -22.79 6.32 -7.25
C GLY A 23 -23.96 5.41 -6.85
N GLU A 24 -23.84 4.10 -7.07
CA GLU A 24 -24.84 3.08 -6.72
C GLU A 24 -24.64 2.47 -5.33
N LEU A 25 -23.64 2.93 -4.57
CA LEU A 25 -23.39 2.38 -3.22
C LEU A 25 -24.56 2.69 -2.27
N PRO A 26 -24.92 1.76 -1.36
CA PRO A 26 -26.00 1.94 -0.37
C PRO A 26 -25.87 3.20 0.49
N PHE A 27 -24.65 3.69 0.66
CA PHE A 27 -24.37 4.97 1.31
C PHE A 27 -25.17 6.13 0.69
N PHE A 28 -25.24 6.23 -0.64
CA PHE A 28 -25.93 7.32 -1.34
C PHE A 28 -27.44 7.17 -1.28
N GLU A 29 -27.93 5.93 -1.40
CA GLU A 29 -29.35 5.62 -1.19
C GLU A 29 -29.79 6.06 0.21
N ALA A 30 -28.98 5.80 1.24
CA ALA A 30 -29.26 6.22 2.61
C ALA A 30 -29.22 7.75 2.79
N VAL A 31 -28.39 8.48 2.05
CA VAL A 31 -28.40 9.95 2.05
C VAL A 31 -29.70 10.48 1.45
N VAL A 32 -30.10 10.00 0.27
CA VAL A 32 -31.34 10.42 -0.41
C VAL A 32 -32.56 10.07 0.45
N ALA A 33 -32.56 8.89 1.07
CA ALA A 33 -33.60 8.44 1.99
C ALA A 33 -33.58 9.17 3.35
N ARG A 34 -32.56 10.01 3.61
CA ARG A 34 -32.34 10.74 4.88
C ARG A 34 -32.20 9.81 6.09
N GLN A 35 -31.55 8.68 5.88
CA GLN A 35 -31.34 7.61 6.86
C GLN A 35 -29.85 7.38 7.17
N LEU A 36 -28.94 8.11 6.53
CA LEU A 36 -27.52 7.98 6.80
C LEU A 36 -27.19 8.38 8.24
N ALA A 37 -26.49 7.50 8.95
CA ALA A 37 -26.02 7.77 10.31
C ALA A 37 -24.91 8.84 10.29
N PRO A 38 -24.89 9.80 11.24
CA PRO A 38 -23.85 10.83 11.30
C PRO A 38 -22.43 10.25 11.35
N VAL A 39 -22.25 9.13 12.05
CA VAL A 39 -20.96 8.44 12.14
C VAL A 39 -20.41 8.02 10.77
N SER A 40 -21.27 7.57 9.84
CA SER A 40 -20.88 7.17 8.49
C SER A 40 -20.30 8.36 7.71
N TYR A 41 -20.96 9.51 7.77
CA TYR A 41 -20.49 10.71 7.06
C TYR A 41 -19.27 11.36 7.71
N ILE A 42 -19.19 11.38 9.04
CA ILE A 42 -18.00 11.90 9.74
C ILE A 42 -16.78 11.01 9.43
N ALA A 43 -16.94 9.69 9.45
CA ALA A 43 -15.87 8.76 9.09
C ALA A 43 -15.50 8.84 7.60
N PHE A 44 -16.45 9.16 6.71
CA PHE A 44 -16.18 9.51 5.31
C PHE A 44 -15.22 10.69 5.21
N LEU A 45 -15.54 11.81 5.88
CA LEU A 45 -14.70 13.02 5.87
C LEU A 45 -13.29 12.73 6.40
N HIS A 46 -13.16 11.97 7.49
CA HIS A 46 -11.86 11.57 8.03
C HIS A 46 -11.06 10.69 7.06
N GLY A 47 -11.71 9.70 6.43
CA GLY A 47 -11.05 8.86 5.42
C GLY A 47 -10.54 9.69 4.24
N LEU A 48 -11.33 10.66 3.79
CA LEU A 48 -10.90 11.60 2.76
C LEU A 48 -9.75 12.50 3.20
N THR A 49 -9.76 12.99 4.44
CA THR A 49 -8.61 13.74 4.97
C THR A 49 -7.33 12.92 4.87
N THR A 50 -7.34 11.66 5.29
CA THR A 50 -6.17 10.77 5.16
C THR A 50 -5.69 10.64 3.71
N ILE A 51 -6.61 10.47 2.76
CA ILE A 51 -6.29 10.30 1.33
C ILE A 51 -5.74 11.59 0.72
N TYR A 52 -6.41 12.72 0.92
CA TYR A 52 -5.95 14.01 0.40
C TYR A 52 -4.65 14.47 1.07
N ASP A 53 -4.46 14.20 2.36
CA ASP A 53 -3.19 14.47 3.05
C ASP A 53 -2.04 13.70 2.40
N ALA A 54 -2.21 12.41 2.13
CA ALA A 54 -1.19 11.61 1.46
C ALA A 54 -0.90 12.13 0.04
N PHE A 55 -1.94 12.49 -0.70
CA PHE A 55 -1.82 12.97 -2.07
C PHE A 55 -1.19 14.37 -2.18
N GLU A 56 -1.73 15.35 -1.46
CA GLU A 56 -1.23 16.73 -1.48
C GLU A 56 0.22 16.77 -0.96
N HIS A 57 0.54 16.01 0.10
CA HIS A 57 1.91 15.93 0.61
C HIS A 57 2.88 15.22 -0.37
N ALA A 58 2.42 14.19 -1.07
CA ALA A 58 3.20 13.53 -2.11
C ALA A 58 3.54 14.51 -3.25
N LEU A 59 2.59 15.35 -3.66
CA LEU A 59 2.82 16.36 -4.69
C LEU A 59 3.77 17.47 -4.22
N GLU A 60 3.62 17.95 -2.98
CA GLU A 60 4.50 18.97 -2.39
C GLU A 60 5.96 18.51 -2.33
N ARG A 61 6.19 17.24 -2.01
CA ARG A 61 7.53 16.64 -1.90
C ARG A 61 8.06 16.07 -3.22
N SER A 62 7.23 16.01 -4.26
CA SER A 62 7.65 15.49 -5.56
C SER A 62 8.70 16.39 -6.19
N ASN A 63 9.78 15.78 -6.66
CA ASN A 63 10.79 16.47 -7.46
C ASN A 63 10.30 16.71 -8.91
N ASP A 64 9.19 16.11 -9.32
CA ASP A 64 8.61 16.31 -10.64
C ASP A 64 7.86 17.65 -10.70
N ALA A 65 8.47 18.63 -11.37
CA ALA A 65 7.90 19.97 -11.52
C ALA A 65 6.56 19.96 -12.27
N ILE A 66 6.33 18.99 -13.16
CA ILE A 66 5.10 18.90 -13.94
C ILE A 66 3.92 18.53 -13.03
N MET A 67 4.12 17.59 -12.10
CA MET A 67 3.07 17.20 -11.15
C MET A 67 2.59 18.37 -10.29
N ARG A 68 3.50 19.27 -9.89
CA ARG A 68 3.15 20.50 -9.15
C ARG A 68 2.40 21.53 -9.99
N THR A 69 2.49 21.46 -11.32
CA THR A 69 1.75 22.36 -12.20
C THR A 69 0.33 21.88 -12.47
N VAL A 70 0.09 20.57 -12.46
CA VAL A 70 -1.24 19.98 -12.68
C VAL A 70 -2.17 20.30 -11.51
N TRP A 71 -1.70 20.10 -10.28
CA TRP A 71 -2.48 20.33 -9.05
C TRP A 71 -2.24 21.72 -8.47
N THR A 72 -3.21 22.60 -8.66
CA THR A 72 -3.17 24.01 -8.27
C THR A 72 -3.89 24.25 -6.94
N ARG A 73 -3.66 25.40 -6.30
CA ARG A 73 -4.18 25.71 -4.96
C ARG A 73 -5.71 25.60 -4.83
N ASP A 74 -6.45 25.88 -5.89
CA ASP A 74 -7.91 25.77 -5.97
C ASP A 74 -8.43 24.31 -5.93
N LEU A 75 -7.54 23.34 -6.20
CA LEU A 75 -7.84 21.92 -6.09
C LEU A 75 -7.63 21.36 -4.69
N HIS A 76 -6.95 22.09 -3.79
CA HIS A 76 -6.69 21.61 -2.43
C HIS A 76 -8.00 21.42 -1.66
N LYS A 77 -8.18 20.23 -1.07
CA LYS A 77 -9.41 19.85 -0.37
C LYS A 77 -9.26 19.79 1.14
N GLN A 78 -8.04 19.74 1.67
CA GLN A 78 -7.80 19.71 3.10
C GLN A 78 -8.53 20.81 3.88
N PRO A 79 -8.51 22.11 3.48
CA PRO A 79 -9.17 23.15 4.26
C PRO A 79 -10.69 22.96 4.32
N LEU A 80 -11.29 22.45 3.23
CA LEU A 80 -12.73 22.18 3.14
C LEU A 80 -13.13 21.00 4.03
N LEU A 81 -12.33 19.92 4.00
CA LEU A 81 -12.55 18.75 4.85
C LEU A 81 -12.41 19.10 6.34
N GLN A 82 -11.40 19.90 6.71
CA GLN A 82 -11.22 20.37 8.09
C GLN A 82 -12.40 21.23 8.55
N GLN A 83 -12.89 22.12 7.69
CA GLN A 83 -14.08 22.93 7.97
C GLN A 83 -15.30 22.05 8.19
N ASP A 84 -15.49 21.02 7.37
CA ASP A 84 -16.63 20.12 7.49
C ASP A 84 -16.57 19.27 8.75
N ILE A 85 -15.40 18.71 9.08
CA ILE A 85 -15.18 17.96 10.33
C ILE A 85 -15.48 18.86 11.55
N ALA A 86 -15.02 20.12 11.54
CA ALA A 86 -15.28 21.06 12.62
C ALA A 86 -16.78 21.34 12.83
N ALA A 87 -17.60 21.30 11.77
CA ALA A 87 -19.05 21.49 11.86
C ALA A 87 -19.77 20.35 12.63
N PHE A 88 -19.10 19.20 12.82
CA PHE A 88 -19.58 18.05 13.58
C PHE A 88 -18.88 17.86 14.94
N ALA A 89 -18.07 18.82 15.41
CA ALA A 89 -17.28 18.67 16.63
C ALA A 89 -18.07 18.30 17.90
N THR A 90 -19.36 18.64 17.96
CA THR A 90 -20.26 18.29 19.08
C THR A 90 -20.96 16.94 18.93
N THR A 91 -20.83 16.29 17.78
CA THR A 91 -21.43 14.99 17.49
C THR A 91 -20.51 13.89 18.00
N GLN A 92 -21.00 13.02 18.87
CA GLN A 92 -20.25 11.85 19.30
C GLN A 92 -20.09 10.89 18.12
N SER A 93 -18.88 10.80 17.56
CA SER A 93 -18.56 9.86 16.49
C SER A 93 -17.89 8.62 17.05
N GLN A 94 -18.49 7.45 16.81
CA GLN A 94 -17.79 6.18 16.97
C GLN A 94 -16.76 6.03 15.84
N ARG A 95 -15.63 5.41 16.12
CA ARG A 95 -14.64 5.09 15.09
C ARG A 95 -15.13 3.95 14.20
N VAL A 96 -14.75 3.97 12.93
CA VAL A 96 -14.98 2.88 11.98
C VAL A 96 -13.62 2.32 11.52
N PRO A 97 -12.96 1.48 12.34
CA PRO A 97 -11.62 0.97 12.09
C PRO A 97 -11.36 0.45 10.67
N ALA A 98 -12.28 -0.33 10.10
CA ALA A 98 -12.14 -0.83 8.74
C ALA A 98 -12.09 0.29 7.68
N ALA A 99 -12.93 1.32 7.81
CA ALA A 99 -12.94 2.47 6.92
C ALA A 99 -11.67 3.32 7.07
N GLU A 100 -11.23 3.55 8.32
CA GLU A 100 -9.96 4.23 8.62
C GLU A 100 -8.77 3.46 8.02
N LEU A 101 -8.77 2.13 8.12
CA LEU A 101 -7.76 1.28 7.51
C LEU A 101 -7.80 1.34 5.98
N SER A 102 -8.99 1.30 5.37
CA SER A 102 -9.15 1.41 3.92
C SER A 102 -8.56 2.72 3.39
N ALA A 103 -8.78 3.82 4.12
CA ALA A 103 -8.18 5.11 3.78
C ALA A 103 -6.65 5.09 3.88
N GLU A 104 -6.08 4.48 4.93
CA GLU A 104 -4.62 4.34 5.07
C GLU A 104 -3.99 3.44 4.00
N VAL A 105 -4.68 2.38 3.59
CA VAL A 105 -4.26 1.51 2.48
C VAL A 105 -4.15 2.32 1.18
N LEU A 106 -5.17 3.12 0.85
CA LEU A 106 -5.12 3.97 -0.33
C LEU A 106 -4.05 5.07 -0.20
N ALA A 107 -3.93 5.69 0.98
CA ALA A 107 -2.88 6.67 1.26
C ALA A 107 -1.48 6.07 1.04
N GLU A 108 -1.26 4.81 1.45
CA GLU A 108 0.01 4.13 1.23
C GLU A 108 0.25 3.83 -0.25
N HIS A 109 -0.77 3.42 -1.02
CA HIS A 109 -0.66 3.30 -2.48
C HIS A 109 -0.20 4.61 -3.13
N ILE A 110 -0.76 5.75 -2.70
CA ILE A 110 -0.38 7.08 -3.18
C ILE A 110 1.07 7.40 -2.83
N ARG A 111 1.50 7.16 -1.58
CA ARG A 111 2.90 7.39 -1.16
C ARG A 111 3.89 6.52 -1.94
N MET A 112 3.56 5.25 -2.16
CA MET A 112 4.42 4.35 -2.94
C MET A 112 4.54 4.80 -4.39
N ARG A 113 3.43 5.20 -5.04
CA ARG A 113 3.48 5.80 -6.39
C ARG A 113 4.34 7.05 -6.41
N ALA A 114 4.19 7.94 -5.43
CA ALA A 114 5.01 9.14 -5.31
C ALA A 114 6.51 8.85 -5.22
N SER A 115 6.90 7.72 -4.65
CA SER A 115 8.30 7.30 -4.52
C SER A 115 8.83 6.60 -5.79
N LEU A 116 8.03 5.70 -6.37
CA LEU A 116 8.46 4.81 -7.45
C LEU A 116 8.20 5.37 -8.85
N ASP A 117 7.04 5.97 -9.06
CA ASP A 117 6.61 6.56 -10.33
C ASP A 117 5.74 7.81 -10.06
N PRO A 118 6.37 8.95 -9.74
CA PRO A 118 5.65 10.17 -9.38
C PRO A 118 4.70 10.66 -10.46
N ARG A 119 4.97 10.37 -11.75
CA ARG A 119 4.12 10.80 -12.86
C ARG A 119 2.81 10.04 -12.91
N SER A 120 2.78 8.79 -12.45
CA SER A 120 1.54 8.02 -12.33
C SER A 120 0.50 8.69 -11.42
N LEU A 121 0.91 9.57 -10.50
CA LEU A 121 0.00 10.34 -9.64
C LEU A 121 -0.94 11.25 -10.44
N ILE A 122 -0.68 11.53 -11.72
CA ILE A 122 -1.63 12.24 -12.58
C ILE A 122 -2.98 11.50 -12.68
N GLY A 123 -2.97 10.17 -12.61
CA GLY A 123 -4.19 9.37 -12.53
C GLY A 123 -4.94 9.54 -11.22
N SER A 124 -4.23 9.57 -10.10
CA SER A 124 -4.83 9.89 -8.79
C SER A 124 -5.38 11.33 -8.76
N ALA A 125 -4.67 12.28 -9.36
CA ALA A 125 -5.11 13.66 -9.52
C ALA A 125 -6.44 13.74 -10.27
N TYR A 126 -6.55 13.01 -11.39
CA TYR A 126 -7.79 12.87 -12.14
C TYR A 126 -8.91 12.36 -11.25
N ALA A 127 -8.73 11.18 -10.64
CA ALA A 127 -9.75 10.54 -9.82
C ALA A 127 -10.25 11.46 -8.67
N LEU A 128 -9.34 12.16 -7.99
CA LEU A 128 -9.66 13.07 -6.89
C LEU A 128 -10.27 14.41 -7.34
N ALA A 129 -10.08 14.80 -8.61
CA ALA A 129 -10.67 16.00 -9.19
C ALA A 129 -12.03 15.74 -9.87
N THR A 130 -12.24 14.54 -10.41
CA THR A 130 -13.42 14.18 -11.21
C THR A 130 -14.50 13.46 -10.44
N TRP A 131 -14.33 13.29 -9.13
CA TRP A 131 -15.30 12.55 -8.34
C TRP A 131 -16.59 13.35 -8.15
N TYR A 132 -17.50 13.18 -9.10
CA TYR A 132 -18.77 13.90 -9.16
C TYR A 132 -19.85 13.13 -8.39
N MET A 133 -19.92 13.36 -7.08
CA MET A 133 -21.05 12.87 -6.29
C MET A 133 -22.15 13.91 -6.24
N GLY A 134 -22.99 13.92 -7.28
CA GLY A 134 -24.40 14.25 -7.13
C GLY A 134 -24.76 15.61 -6.50
N GLY A 135 -24.02 16.67 -6.79
CA GLY A 135 -24.60 18.01 -6.86
C GLY A 135 -25.12 18.65 -5.56
N THR A 136 -25.61 19.87 -5.73
CA THR A 136 -26.22 20.72 -4.71
C THR A 136 -27.35 19.97 -3.98
N SER A 137 -28.00 19.03 -4.67
CA SER A 137 -29.01 18.15 -4.10
C SER A 137 -28.47 17.22 -3.02
N LEU A 138 -27.31 16.55 -3.20
CA LEU A 138 -26.72 15.71 -2.15
C LEU A 138 -26.35 16.52 -0.91
N CYS A 139 -25.83 17.74 -1.12
CA CYS A 139 -25.52 18.67 -0.04
C CYS A 139 -26.78 19.05 0.77
N GLU A 140 -27.91 19.30 0.10
CA GLU A 140 -29.20 19.58 0.76
C GLU A 140 -29.68 18.40 1.62
N HIS A 141 -29.69 17.18 1.06
CA HIS A 141 -30.07 15.97 1.79
C HIS A 141 -29.20 15.75 3.03
N LEU A 142 -27.88 15.93 2.91
CA LEU A 142 -26.94 15.80 4.04
C LEU A 142 -27.20 16.86 5.12
N ARG A 143 -27.41 18.13 4.75
CA ARG A 143 -27.71 19.19 5.73
C ARG A 143 -29.00 18.90 6.50
N GLU A 144 -30.03 18.44 5.81
CA GLU A 144 -31.32 18.13 6.43
C GLU A 144 -31.25 16.90 7.35
N THR A 145 -30.50 15.88 6.94
CA THR A 145 -30.35 14.62 7.67
C THR A 145 -29.44 14.78 8.88
N LEU A 146 -28.27 15.40 8.70
CA LEU A 146 -27.19 15.43 9.70
C LEU A 146 -27.20 16.68 10.57
N ARG A 147 -27.85 17.76 10.11
CA ARG A 147 -27.99 19.04 10.83
C ARG A 147 -26.67 19.57 11.43
N PRO A 148 -25.60 19.73 10.62
CA PRO A 148 -24.33 20.26 11.10
C PRO A 148 -24.47 21.65 11.71
N SER A 149 -23.58 21.97 12.66
CA SER A 149 -23.58 23.29 13.31
C SER A 149 -23.18 24.41 12.33
N GLY A 150 -23.81 25.57 12.45
CA GLY A 150 -23.41 26.77 11.70
C GLY A 150 -23.60 26.71 10.18
N GLY A 151 -24.40 25.77 9.66
CA GLY A 151 -24.69 25.64 8.21
C GLY A 151 -23.55 25.06 7.37
N GLY A 152 -22.45 24.61 7.99
CA GLY A 152 -21.31 23.96 7.34
C GLY A 152 -21.52 22.47 7.09
N GLY A 153 -20.43 21.70 7.05
CA GLY A 153 -20.45 20.23 7.03
C GLY A 153 -20.54 19.58 5.65
N VAL A 154 -20.64 20.36 4.57
CA VAL A 154 -20.71 19.86 3.19
C VAL A 154 -19.89 20.72 2.20
N SER A 155 -18.97 21.54 2.70
CA SER A 155 -18.09 22.40 1.90
C SER A 155 -17.24 21.61 0.90
N TYR A 156 -16.76 20.43 1.28
CA TYR A 156 -16.01 19.53 0.39
C TYR A 156 -16.85 19.14 -0.83
N LEU A 157 -18.05 18.58 -0.61
CA LEU A 157 -18.93 18.13 -1.69
C LEU A 157 -19.43 19.31 -2.53
N ALA A 158 -19.78 20.43 -1.90
CA ALA A 158 -20.22 21.64 -2.59
C ALA A 158 -19.14 22.26 -3.49
N SER A 159 -17.86 21.91 -3.27
CA SER A 159 -16.77 22.43 -4.09
C SER A 159 -16.77 21.89 -5.52
N PHE A 160 -17.33 20.70 -5.77
CA PHE A 160 -17.29 20.07 -7.10
C PHE A 160 -18.25 20.72 -8.10
N ASP A 161 -19.41 21.21 -7.65
CA ASP A 161 -20.41 21.84 -8.53
C ASP A 161 -19.92 23.14 -9.15
N ASN A 162 -19.35 24.01 -8.32
CA ASN A 162 -18.85 25.31 -8.75
C ASN A 162 -17.52 25.17 -9.50
N TRP A 163 -16.70 24.17 -9.11
CA TRP A 163 -15.38 23.99 -9.70
C TRP A 163 -15.44 23.31 -11.08
N GLY A 164 -16.20 22.20 -11.21
CA GLY A 164 -16.19 21.34 -12.40
C GLY A 164 -16.58 22.07 -13.68
N GLN A 165 -17.61 22.92 -13.67
CA GLN A 165 -18.00 23.65 -14.88
C GLN A 165 -17.01 24.75 -15.27
N ALA A 166 -16.44 25.45 -14.28
CA ALA A 166 -15.63 26.64 -14.52
C ALA A 166 -14.14 26.33 -14.77
N HIS A 167 -13.60 25.25 -14.19
CA HIS A 167 -12.16 24.99 -14.13
C HIS A 167 -11.74 23.67 -14.78
N TRP A 168 -12.69 22.80 -15.16
CA TRP A 168 -12.38 21.53 -15.80
C TRP A 168 -11.57 21.66 -17.09
N PRO A 169 -11.90 22.56 -18.05
CA PRO A 169 -11.11 22.68 -19.27
C PRO A 169 -9.64 23.00 -19.00
N GLU A 170 -9.38 23.93 -18.07
CA GLU A 170 -8.02 24.31 -17.71
C GLU A 170 -7.25 23.18 -17.03
N PHE A 171 -7.90 22.42 -16.15
CA PHE A 171 -7.30 21.25 -15.51
C PHE A 171 -7.00 20.13 -16.53
N ALA A 172 -7.96 19.84 -17.42
CA ALA A 172 -7.79 18.85 -18.47
C ALA A 172 -6.67 19.23 -19.45
N ASP A 173 -6.56 20.50 -19.82
CA ASP A 173 -5.47 21.02 -20.65
C ASP A 173 -4.11 20.80 -19.96
N ARG A 174 -3.99 21.15 -18.67
CA ARG A 174 -2.75 20.90 -17.89
C ARG A 174 -2.37 19.43 -17.84
N MET A 175 -3.35 18.53 -17.72
CA MET A 175 -3.09 17.09 -17.75
C MET A 175 -2.65 16.60 -19.14
N ASN A 176 -3.32 17.06 -20.20
CA ASN A 176 -3.09 16.60 -21.56
C ASN A 176 -1.74 17.05 -22.15
N ILE A 177 -1.12 18.10 -21.59
CA ILE A 177 0.22 18.54 -21.99
C ILE A 177 1.35 17.79 -21.26
N VAL A 178 1.04 16.95 -20.27
CA VAL A 178 2.06 16.18 -19.55
C VAL A 178 2.67 15.14 -20.50
N PRO A 179 4.00 15.15 -20.73
CA PRO A 179 4.66 14.17 -21.57
C PRO A 179 4.69 12.81 -20.86
N LEU A 180 3.87 11.88 -21.35
CA LEU A 180 3.83 10.49 -20.92
C LEU A 180 4.26 9.59 -22.08
N ASP A 181 5.23 8.72 -21.84
CA ASP A 181 5.45 7.58 -22.71
C ASP A 181 4.35 6.53 -22.52
N PRO A 182 4.26 5.48 -23.37
CA PRO A 182 3.20 4.49 -23.27
C PRO A 182 3.12 3.77 -21.91
N GLU A 183 4.24 3.58 -21.22
CA GLU A 183 4.30 2.91 -19.92
C GLU A 183 3.77 3.83 -18.81
N ALA A 184 4.25 5.07 -18.75
CA ALA A 184 3.76 6.09 -17.83
C ALA A 184 2.26 6.38 -18.03
N HIS A 185 1.77 6.32 -19.27
CA HIS A 185 0.33 6.43 -19.59
C HIS A 185 -0.48 5.29 -18.98
N GLN A 186 0.01 4.05 -19.10
CA GLN A 186 -0.64 2.88 -18.49
C GLN A 186 -0.61 2.96 -16.96
N HIS A 187 0.52 3.39 -16.37
CA HIS A 187 0.63 3.57 -14.93
C HIS A 187 -0.29 4.66 -14.40
N ALA A 188 -0.50 5.75 -15.13
CA ALA A 188 -1.49 6.78 -14.80
C ALA A 188 -2.91 6.21 -14.80
N VAL A 189 -3.28 5.43 -15.82
CA VAL A 189 -4.59 4.76 -15.86
C VAL A 189 -4.77 3.81 -14.67
N LEU A 190 -3.75 3.04 -14.33
CA LEU A 190 -3.77 2.14 -13.18
C LEU A 190 -3.92 2.92 -11.86
N ALA A 191 -3.20 4.04 -11.69
CA ALA A 191 -3.29 4.88 -10.50
C ALA A 191 -4.71 5.44 -10.29
N ALA A 192 -5.37 5.88 -11.36
CA ALA A 192 -6.75 6.35 -11.29
C ALA A 192 -7.71 5.25 -10.83
N ARG A 193 -7.58 4.05 -11.40
CA ARG A 193 -8.40 2.90 -11.01
C ARG A 193 -8.20 2.51 -9.55
N GLU A 194 -6.95 2.41 -9.10
CA GLU A 194 -6.62 2.10 -7.70
C GLU A 194 -7.18 3.16 -6.74
N THR A 195 -7.15 4.43 -7.14
CA THR A 195 -7.69 5.54 -6.34
C THR A 195 -9.21 5.42 -6.21
N LEU A 196 -9.91 5.14 -7.30
CA LEU A 196 -11.36 4.93 -7.28
C LEU A 196 -11.76 3.66 -6.54
N ASP A 197 -11.04 2.55 -6.70
CA ASP A 197 -11.29 1.31 -5.95
C ASP A 197 -11.13 1.54 -4.44
N GLY A 198 -10.11 2.29 -4.02
CA GLY A 198 -9.90 2.62 -2.60
C GLY A 198 -10.99 3.55 -2.04
N ILE A 199 -11.49 4.48 -2.86
CA ILE A 199 -12.63 5.34 -2.53
C ILE A 199 -13.93 4.53 -2.43
N GLU A 200 -14.19 3.64 -3.40
CA GLU A 200 -15.33 2.72 -3.43
C GLU A 200 -15.35 1.87 -2.15
N GLN A 201 -14.20 1.28 -1.81
CA GLN A 201 -14.03 0.47 -0.59
C GLN A 201 -14.24 1.29 0.69
N LEU A 202 -13.71 2.53 0.75
CA LEU A 202 -13.92 3.42 1.89
C LEU A 202 -15.42 3.65 2.12
N ILE A 203 -16.17 4.02 1.08
CA ILE A 203 -17.61 4.32 1.19
C ILE A 203 -18.41 3.06 1.52
N PHE A 204 -18.07 1.93 0.89
CA PHE A 204 -18.73 0.65 1.13
C PHE A 204 -18.69 0.26 2.61
N LEU A 205 -17.57 0.50 3.30
CA LEU A 205 -17.40 0.20 4.72
C LEU A 205 -18.16 1.14 5.67
N LEU A 206 -18.73 2.23 5.15
CA LEU A 206 -19.43 3.24 5.93
C LEU A 206 -20.94 3.03 5.97
N HIS A 207 -21.51 2.19 5.10
CA HIS A 207 -22.93 1.88 5.14
C HIS A 207 -23.32 0.56 4.40
N PRO A 208 -24.09 -0.35 5.04
CA PRO A 208 -24.48 -0.33 6.46
C PRO A 208 -23.25 -0.53 7.36
N LEU A 209 -23.30 0.01 8.58
CA LEU A 209 -22.19 -0.14 9.53
C LEU A 209 -22.15 -1.59 10.05
N ASN A 210 -20.95 -2.17 10.10
CA ASN A 210 -20.74 -3.49 10.67
C ASN A 210 -20.85 -3.45 12.20
N GLU A 211 -21.61 -4.38 12.79
CA GLU A 211 -21.71 -4.57 14.24
C GLU A 211 -20.38 -4.99 14.88
N ASN A 212 -19.49 -5.62 14.11
CA ASN A 212 -18.13 -5.98 14.51
C ASN A 212 -17.09 -5.24 13.64
N PRO A 213 -16.76 -3.98 13.98
CA PRO A 213 -16.01 -3.07 13.11
C PRO A 213 -14.54 -3.46 12.88
N THR A 214 -13.99 -4.40 13.65
CA THR A 214 -12.62 -4.90 13.47
C THR A 214 -12.56 -6.19 12.67
N SER A 215 -13.67 -6.93 12.55
CA SER A 215 -13.71 -8.22 11.83
C SER A 215 -13.35 -8.12 10.36
N ASP A 216 -13.62 -6.97 9.74
CA ASP A 216 -13.35 -6.74 8.32
C ASP A 216 -11.91 -6.28 8.04
N MET A 217 -11.12 -5.91 9.06
CA MET A 217 -9.83 -5.24 8.84
C MET A 217 -8.84 -6.12 8.07
N VAL A 218 -8.83 -7.44 8.30
CA VAL A 218 -7.99 -8.38 7.53
C VAL A 218 -8.42 -8.45 6.06
N THR A 219 -9.72 -8.44 5.79
CA THR A 219 -10.29 -8.44 4.44
C THR A 219 -9.99 -7.12 3.72
N VAL A 220 -9.95 -5.99 4.44
CA VAL A 220 -9.54 -4.69 3.89
C VAL A 220 -8.08 -4.74 3.42
N LEU A 221 -7.17 -5.34 4.18
CA LEU A 221 -5.78 -5.53 3.73
C LEU A 221 -5.69 -6.53 2.58
N ASN A 222 -6.43 -7.64 2.69
CA ASN A 222 -6.37 -8.74 1.76
C ASN A 222 -7.65 -9.57 1.77
N PRO A 223 -8.53 -9.42 0.75
CA PRO A 223 -9.74 -10.24 0.64
C PRO A 223 -9.47 -11.74 0.48
N LEU A 224 -8.23 -12.14 0.20
CA LEU A 224 -7.80 -13.53 0.03
C LEU A 224 -7.13 -14.13 1.28
N ALA A 225 -6.96 -13.35 2.35
CA ALA A 225 -6.26 -13.76 3.58
C ALA A 225 -7.08 -14.66 4.52
N GLY A 226 -8.39 -14.80 4.27
CA GLY A 226 -9.32 -15.43 5.21
C GLY A 226 -9.56 -14.54 6.45
N ASN A 227 -9.86 -15.16 7.59
CA ASN A 227 -10.31 -14.46 8.80
C ASN A 227 -9.31 -14.57 9.97
N HIS A 228 -8.01 -14.62 9.67
CA HIS A 228 -6.99 -14.67 10.73
C HIS A 228 -6.93 -13.32 11.48
N PRO A 229 -6.61 -13.33 12.78
CA PRO A 229 -6.54 -12.09 13.54
C PRO A 229 -5.38 -11.21 13.05
N ILE A 230 -5.60 -9.90 13.04
CA ILE A 230 -4.54 -8.91 12.85
C ILE A 230 -4.56 -7.91 14.01
N ALA A 231 -3.52 -7.10 14.15
CA ALA A 231 -3.48 -6.03 15.15
C ALA A 231 -4.74 -5.13 15.04
N GLY A 232 -5.43 -4.96 16.17
CA GLY A 232 -6.65 -4.15 16.24
C GLY A 232 -6.40 -2.65 16.39
N ASP A 233 -5.18 -2.25 16.74
CA ASP A 233 -4.79 -0.85 16.89
C ASP A 233 -4.29 -0.29 15.54
N LEU A 234 -4.93 0.77 15.07
CA LEU A 234 -4.55 1.41 13.81
C LEU A 234 -3.16 2.06 13.87
N VAL A 235 -2.65 2.42 15.05
CA VAL A 235 -1.27 2.91 15.17
C VAL A 235 -0.28 1.79 14.83
N GLU A 236 -0.53 0.57 15.30
CA GLU A 236 0.27 -0.62 14.99
C GLU A 236 0.17 -0.98 13.51
N ILE A 237 -1.03 -0.92 12.94
CA ILE A 237 -1.22 -1.19 11.50
C ILE A 237 -0.50 -0.15 10.63
N LYS A 238 -0.57 1.14 10.96
CA LYS A 238 0.21 2.18 10.24
C LYS A 238 1.71 1.95 10.36
N ALA A 239 2.20 1.49 11.52
CA ALA A 239 3.60 1.12 11.70
C ALA A 239 3.98 -0.09 10.84
N MET A 240 3.12 -1.10 10.76
CA MET A 240 3.29 -2.25 9.88
C MET A 240 3.37 -1.84 8.40
N LEU A 241 2.50 -0.93 7.93
CA LEU A 241 2.55 -0.43 6.55
C LEU A 241 3.89 0.28 6.25
N ARG A 242 4.42 1.07 7.19
CA ARG A 242 5.75 1.69 7.05
C ARG A 242 6.88 0.65 7.03
N ALA A 243 6.79 -0.38 7.86
CA ALA A 243 7.77 -1.47 7.87
C ALA A 243 7.77 -2.20 6.52
N HIS A 244 6.58 -2.42 5.94
CA HIS A 244 6.46 -2.98 4.60
C HIS A 244 7.07 -2.08 3.52
N ALA A 245 6.83 -0.76 3.55
CA ALA A 245 7.43 0.16 2.61
C ALA A 245 8.97 0.11 2.65
N ARG A 246 9.55 -0.01 3.85
CA ARG A 246 11.00 -0.23 4.03
C ARG A 246 11.46 -1.58 3.48
N MET A 247 10.69 -2.65 3.71
CA MET A 247 10.97 -3.97 3.15
C MET A 247 10.91 -3.99 1.63
N GLN A 248 9.97 -3.27 1.01
CA GLN A 248 9.87 -3.15 -0.44
C GLN A 248 11.08 -2.41 -1.02
N ALA A 249 11.55 -1.34 -0.37
CA ALA A 249 12.77 -0.64 -0.78
C ALA A 249 14.02 -1.54 -0.65
N MET A 250 14.06 -2.40 0.37
CA MET A 250 15.17 -3.34 0.58
C MET A 250 15.13 -4.54 -0.38
N PHE A 251 13.93 -5.04 -0.71
CA PHE A 251 13.71 -6.20 -1.57
C PHE A 251 12.64 -5.94 -2.65
N PRO A 252 12.92 -5.07 -3.66
CA PRO A 252 11.97 -4.81 -4.75
C PRO A 252 11.51 -6.06 -5.50
N TYR A 253 12.35 -7.11 -5.46
CA TYR A 253 12.04 -8.47 -5.90
C TYR A 253 10.61 -8.93 -5.58
N MET A 254 10.10 -8.63 -4.39
CA MET A 254 8.78 -9.06 -3.95
C MET A 254 7.66 -8.49 -4.82
N GLU A 255 7.72 -7.19 -5.09
CA GLU A 255 6.75 -6.53 -5.93
C GLU A 255 6.93 -6.94 -7.39
N ILE A 256 8.17 -7.06 -7.87
CA ILE A 256 8.46 -7.46 -9.25
C ILE A 256 7.97 -8.88 -9.54
N ARG A 257 8.12 -9.80 -8.59
CA ARG A 257 7.72 -11.21 -8.76
C ARG A 257 6.23 -11.44 -8.52
N TYR A 258 5.67 -10.89 -7.45
CA TYR A 258 4.31 -11.22 -6.99
C TYR A 258 3.29 -10.12 -7.22
N GLY A 259 3.73 -8.92 -7.60
CA GLY A 259 2.92 -7.74 -7.83
C GLY A 259 1.98 -7.42 -6.68
N MET A 260 0.84 -6.83 -7.05
CA MET A 260 -0.22 -6.46 -6.12
C MET A 260 -0.72 -7.60 -5.23
N LYS A 261 -0.71 -8.83 -5.73
CA LYS A 261 -1.13 -9.99 -4.93
C LYS A 261 -0.15 -10.22 -3.79
N GLY A 262 1.15 -10.22 -4.06
CA GLY A 262 2.19 -10.37 -3.03
C GLY A 262 2.13 -9.29 -1.97
N ARG A 263 1.88 -8.05 -2.38
CA ARG A 263 1.72 -6.90 -1.48
C ARG A 263 0.58 -7.10 -0.48
N LYS A 264 -0.61 -7.47 -0.95
CA LYS A 264 -1.77 -7.74 -0.08
C LYS A 264 -1.47 -8.82 0.95
N PHE A 265 -0.81 -9.91 0.56
CA PHE A 265 -0.37 -10.95 1.50
C PHE A 265 0.66 -10.42 2.50
N SER A 266 1.63 -9.64 2.05
CA SER A 266 2.64 -9.06 2.96
C SER A 266 2.02 -8.12 4.00
N TRP A 267 0.99 -7.35 3.63
CA TRP A 267 0.26 -6.51 4.57
C TRP A 267 -0.58 -7.33 5.56
N SER A 268 -1.33 -8.33 5.10
CA SER A 268 -2.11 -9.19 6.01
C SER A 268 -1.19 -9.97 6.96
N ASP A 269 -0.13 -10.56 6.43
CA ASP A 269 0.84 -11.32 7.23
C ASP A 269 1.58 -10.40 8.21
N GLY A 270 1.92 -9.18 7.82
CA GLY A 270 2.49 -8.17 8.72
C GLY A 270 1.52 -7.77 9.84
N GLY A 271 0.24 -7.58 9.52
CA GLY A 271 -0.80 -7.30 10.51
C GLY A 271 -0.99 -8.46 11.49
N TRP A 272 -0.89 -9.70 11.02
CA TRP A 272 -0.88 -10.89 11.85
C TRP A 272 0.36 -10.98 12.73
N LEU A 273 1.56 -10.75 12.19
CA LEU A 273 2.81 -10.74 12.96
C LEU A 273 2.78 -9.71 14.09
N ALA A 274 2.22 -8.51 13.85
CA ALA A 274 2.03 -7.50 14.90
C ALA A 274 1.10 -8.00 16.02
N SER A 275 0.04 -8.76 15.67
CA SER A 275 -0.88 -9.34 16.65
C SER A 275 -0.25 -10.40 17.54
N LEU A 276 0.80 -11.09 17.07
CA LEU A 276 1.50 -12.13 17.86
C LEU A 276 2.24 -11.55 19.08
N THR A 277 2.45 -10.22 19.14
CA THR A 277 3.24 -9.59 20.20
C THR A 277 2.58 -9.65 21.59
N SER A 278 1.30 -10.03 21.67
CA SER A 278 0.60 -10.33 22.92
C SER A 278 0.77 -11.78 23.41
N GLU A 279 1.33 -12.66 22.58
CA GLU A 279 1.55 -14.07 22.89
C GLU A 279 2.88 -14.30 23.62
N ASP A 280 3.07 -15.49 24.20
CA ASP A 280 4.34 -15.87 24.78
C ASP A 280 5.40 -16.17 23.70
N GLN A 281 6.69 -16.04 24.04
CA GLN A 281 7.79 -16.18 23.09
C GLN A 281 7.82 -17.53 22.35
N ALA A 282 7.42 -18.63 22.99
CA ALA A 282 7.43 -19.94 22.35
C ALA A 282 6.36 -19.99 21.25
N SER A 283 5.16 -19.46 21.54
CA SER A 283 4.09 -19.29 20.57
C SER A 283 4.49 -18.38 19.41
N VAL A 284 5.13 -17.24 19.69
CA VAL A 284 5.64 -16.34 18.63
C VAL A 284 6.65 -17.06 17.73
N ASN A 285 7.64 -17.73 18.32
CA ASN A 285 8.67 -18.46 17.57
C ASN A 285 8.07 -19.54 16.68
N GLN A 286 7.11 -20.32 17.20
CA GLN A 286 6.44 -21.37 16.44
C GLN A 286 5.69 -20.82 15.23
N ASN A 287 4.92 -19.74 15.42
CA ASN A 287 4.13 -19.11 14.36
C ASN A 287 5.03 -18.45 13.30
N VAL A 288 6.07 -17.73 13.72
CA VAL A 288 7.05 -17.11 12.82
C VAL A 288 7.80 -18.17 12.02
N GLN A 289 8.25 -19.26 12.65
CA GLN A 289 8.96 -20.33 11.95
C GLN A 289 8.04 -21.03 10.93
N TRP A 290 6.78 -21.28 11.29
CA TRP A 290 5.79 -21.83 10.36
C TRP A 290 5.61 -20.93 9.13
N LEU A 291 5.36 -19.63 9.33
CA LEU A 291 5.17 -18.69 8.23
C LEU A 291 6.42 -18.57 7.37
N THR A 292 7.60 -18.47 7.99
CA THR A 292 8.89 -18.39 7.27
C THR A 292 9.08 -19.59 6.35
N ARG A 293 8.86 -20.81 6.86
CA ARG A 293 8.97 -22.04 6.05
C ARG A 293 7.93 -22.11 4.94
N LEU A 294 6.72 -21.63 5.21
CA LEU A 294 5.64 -21.55 4.23
C LEU A 294 5.99 -20.58 3.08
N LEU A 295 6.61 -19.45 3.39
CA LEU A 295 7.01 -18.43 2.43
C LEU A 295 8.30 -18.80 1.68
N ALA A 296 9.27 -19.44 2.33
CA ALA A 296 10.50 -19.95 1.71
C ALA A 296 10.19 -20.91 0.55
N ARG A 297 9.22 -21.82 0.74
CA ARG A 297 8.70 -22.72 -0.32
C ARG A 297 8.11 -21.99 -1.54
N ARG A 298 7.77 -20.72 -1.39
CA ARG A 298 7.25 -19.89 -2.48
C ARG A 298 8.32 -19.01 -3.10
N GLY A 299 9.54 -19.01 -2.59
CA GLY A 299 10.65 -18.20 -3.05
C GLY A 299 10.82 -16.91 -2.24
N MET A 300 10.46 -16.91 -0.94
CA MET A 300 10.73 -15.82 0.01
C MET A 300 11.58 -16.36 1.15
N PRO A 301 12.92 -16.36 1.00
CA PRO A 301 13.83 -17.05 1.91
C PRO A 301 13.83 -16.47 3.34
N GLN A 302 14.32 -17.23 4.33
CA GLN A 302 14.24 -16.82 5.74
C GLN A 302 14.86 -15.45 6.04
N TRP A 303 15.92 -15.05 5.32
CA TRP A 303 16.53 -13.72 5.48
C TRP A 303 15.55 -12.57 5.23
N PHE A 304 14.59 -12.76 4.34
CA PHE A 304 13.51 -11.78 4.12
C PHE A 304 12.68 -11.59 5.40
N MET A 305 12.29 -12.68 6.07
CA MET A 305 11.51 -12.61 7.31
C MET A 305 12.34 -12.06 8.48
N GLU A 306 13.63 -12.42 8.56
CA GLU A 306 14.56 -11.83 9.54
C GLU A 306 14.52 -10.30 9.46
N CYS A 307 14.76 -9.75 8.26
CA CYS A 307 14.73 -8.31 8.04
C CYS A 307 13.36 -7.70 8.33
N HIS A 308 12.28 -8.35 7.92
CA HIS A 308 10.92 -7.85 8.14
C HIS A 308 10.60 -7.70 9.62
N LEU A 309 10.95 -8.69 10.45
CA LEU A 309 10.69 -8.66 11.89
C LEU A 309 11.46 -7.54 12.60
N TYR A 310 12.71 -7.28 12.21
CA TYR A 310 13.46 -6.14 12.74
C TYR A 310 12.82 -4.80 12.36
N MET A 311 12.46 -4.62 11.09
CA MET A 311 11.80 -3.39 10.63
C MET A 311 10.44 -3.19 11.29
N LEU A 312 9.66 -4.26 11.44
CA LEU A 312 8.37 -4.23 12.11
C LEU A 312 8.51 -3.83 13.58
N TYR A 313 9.47 -4.41 14.30
CA TYR A 313 9.79 -4.00 15.67
C TYR A 313 10.16 -2.50 15.75
N GLU A 314 11.04 -2.02 14.88
CA GLU A 314 11.48 -0.62 14.89
C GLU A 314 10.31 0.35 14.68
N GLU A 315 9.47 0.09 13.68
CA GLU A 315 8.32 0.94 13.39
C GLU A 315 7.27 0.90 14.49
N LEU A 316 7.00 -0.28 15.06
CA LEU A 316 6.07 -0.45 16.18
C LEU A 316 6.58 0.25 17.45
N ALA A 317 7.86 0.04 17.80
CA ALA A 317 8.48 0.66 18.97
C ALA A 317 8.61 2.18 18.84
N GLN A 318 8.75 2.70 17.61
CA GLN A 318 8.73 4.14 17.35
C GLN A 318 7.31 4.70 17.48
N ALA A 319 6.30 3.99 16.97
CA ALA A 319 4.91 4.45 16.98
C ALA A 319 4.27 4.37 18.37
N MET A 320 4.64 3.35 19.15
CA MET A 320 4.11 3.09 20.50
C MET A 320 5.25 2.76 21.48
N PRO A 321 6.04 3.76 21.91
CA PRO A 321 7.19 3.55 22.78
C PRO A 321 6.86 2.83 24.10
N GLU A 322 5.64 3.02 24.62
CA GLU A 322 5.14 2.38 25.84
C GLU A 322 4.94 0.87 25.71
N LYS A 323 4.73 0.37 24.48
CA LYS A 323 4.61 -1.06 24.16
C LYS A 323 5.93 -1.68 23.68
N ARG A 324 7.04 -0.93 23.67
CA ARG A 324 8.33 -1.39 23.13
C ARG A 324 8.77 -2.76 23.67
N ASN A 325 8.53 -3.03 24.95
CA ASN A 325 8.92 -4.29 25.57
C ASN A 325 8.08 -5.50 25.09
N SER A 326 6.81 -5.33 24.71
CA SER A 326 6.04 -6.46 24.14
C SER A 326 6.52 -6.79 22.73
N TYR A 327 7.00 -5.80 21.98
CA TYR A 327 7.49 -5.99 20.63
C TYR A 327 8.88 -6.66 20.54
N THR A 328 9.63 -6.77 21.65
CA THR A 328 10.93 -7.46 21.63
C THR A 328 10.81 -8.93 21.26
N THR A 329 9.61 -9.51 21.41
CA THR A 329 9.32 -10.88 20.96
C THR A 329 9.60 -11.10 19.48
N LEU A 330 9.36 -10.08 18.64
CA LEU A 330 9.68 -10.11 17.20
C LEU A 330 11.19 -10.14 16.96
N VAL A 331 11.96 -9.40 17.78
CA VAL A 331 13.43 -9.37 17.69
C VAL A 331 14.02 -10.72 18.06
N GLU A 332 13.52 -11.36 19.11
CA GLU A 332 13.99 -12.69 19.49
C GLU A 332 13.62 -13.74 18.42
N ALA A 333 12.44 -13.64 17.82
CA ALA A 333 12.06 -14.49 16.69
C ALA A 333 12.97 -14.26 15.46
N ALA A 334 13.32 -13.01 15.16
CA ALA A 334 14.27 -12.67 14.10
C ALA A 334 15.67 -13.24 14.36
N ARG A 335 16.14 -13.21 15.61
CA ARG A 335 17.43 -13.81 16.01
C ARG A 335 17.43 -15.32 15.84
N MET A 336 16.36 -16.00 16.25
CA MET A 336 16.19 -17.44 16.04
C MET A 336 16.33 -17.80 14.54
N LEU A 337 15.64 -17.07 13.65
CA LEU A 337 15.77 -17.30 12.20
C LEU A 337 17.20 -17.04 11.70
N ALA A 338 17.82 -15.94 12.16
CA ALA A 338 19.20 -15.62 11.79
C ALA A 338 20.20 -16.68 12.27
N GLU A 339 19.98 -17.29 13.44
CA GLU A 339 20.78 -18.41 13.94
C GLU A 339 20.60 -19.67 13.07
N GLU A 340 19.36 -20.00 12.68
CA GLU A 340 19.07 -21.11 11.75
C GLU A 340 19.78 -20.90 10.40
N ARG A 341 19.74 -19.68 9.85
CA ARG A 341 20.49 -19.32 8.62
C ARG A 341 22.00 -19.42 8.81
N ARG A 342 22.55 -18.82 9.88
CA ARG A 342 24.00 -18.75 10.15
C ARG A 342 24.64 -20.11 10.39
N ALA A 343 23.86 -21.13 10.74
CA ALA A 343 24.33 -22.52 10.76
C ALA A 343 24.87 -22.99 9.40
N THR A 344 24.44 -22.33 8.31
CA THR A 344 24.85 -22.66 6.94
C THR A 344 25.53 -21.49 6.22
N VAL A 345 24.98 -20.28 6.32
CA VAL A 345 25.45 -19.07 5.63
C VAL A 345 25.59 -17.92 6.64
N SER A 346 26.83 -17.56 6.98
CA SER A 346 27.11 -16.43 7.88
C SER A 346 26.70 -15.09 7.27
N ASP A 347 26.64 -14.02 8.08
CA ASP A 347 26.29 -12.69 7.58
C ASP A 347 27.36 -12.14 6.63
N GLU A 348 28.64 -12.42 6.91
CA GLU A 348 29.76 -12.07 6.03
C GLU A 348 29.66 -12.83 4.70
N ALA A 349 29.29 -14.12 4.76
CA ALA A 349 29.11 -14.92 3.57
C ALA A 349 27.96 -14.43 2.70
N LEU A 350 26.83 -14.09 3.33
CA LEU A 350 25.65 -13.53 2.69
C LEU A 350 26.01 -12.22 1.94
N ALA A 351 26.72 -11.31 2.61
CA ALA A 351 27.15 -10.04 2.01
C ALA A 351 28.19 -10.23 0.89
N ALA A 352 29.13 -11.18 1.05
CA ALA A 352 30.12 -11.50 0.02
C ALA A 352 29.47 -12.05 -1.25
N LEU A 353 28.53 -12.98 -1.10
CA LEU A 353 27.77 -13.57 -2.20
C LEU A 353 26.87 -12.54 -2.90
N ASP A 354 26.21 -11.65 -2.14
CA ASP A 354 25.45 -10.55 -2.72
C ASP A 354 26.32 -9.61 -3.56
N ASN A 355 27.48 -9.21 -3.04
CA ASN A 355 28.41 -8.36 -3.79
C ASN A 355 28.97 -9.07 -5.03
N ALA A 356 29.30 -10.36 -4.93
CA ALA A 356 29.79 -11.13 -6.06
C ALA A 356 28.76 -11.27 -7.19
N PHE A 357 27.47 -11.34 -6.85
CA PHE A 357 26.40 -11.32 -7.84
C PHE A 357 26.48 -10.05 -8.71
N TYR A 358 26.53 -8.87 -8.09
CA TYR A 358 26.57 -7.59 -8.81
C TYR A 358 27.90 -7.29 -9.49
N GLN A 359 29.00 -7.87 -9.03
CA GLN A 359 30.27 -7.81 -9.78
C GLN A 359 30.15 -8.44 -11.17
N ARG A 360 29.23 -9.40 -11.36
CA ARG A 360 28.98 -10.05 -12.65
C ARG A 360 27.92 -9.36 -13.47
N VAL A 361 26.81 -8.95 -12.85
CA VAL A 361 25.66 -8.42 -13.59
C VAL A 361 25.75 -6.91 -13.84
N GLY A 362 26.46 -6.16 -12.99
CA GLY A 362 26.59 -4.71 -13.11
C GLY A 362 25.84 -3.93 -12.02
N PRO A 363 26.26 -2.68 -11.72
CA PRO A 363 25.66 -1.84 -10.68
C PRO A 363 24.24 -1.36 -11.00
N GLU A 364 23.86 -1.29 -12.28
CA GLU A 364 22.50 -0.93 -12.72
C GLU A 364 21.46 -1.93 -12.20
N TRP A 365 21.81 -3.22 -12.18
CA TRP A 365 20.97 -4.27 -11.62
C TRP A 365 20.88 -4.18 -10.10
N ARG A 366 21.94 -3.73 -9.43
CA ARG A 366 21.91 -3.48 -7.98
C ARG A 366 20.95 -2.36 -7.62
N ALA A 367 20.89 -1.32 -8.46
CA ALA A 367 19.97 -0.20 -8.26
C ALA A 367 18.50 -0.62 -8.49
N TRP A 368 18.25 -1.52 -9.44
CA TRP A 368 16.89 -1.97 -9.77
C TRP A 368 16.38 -3.09 -8.84
N MET A 369 17.21 -4.10 -8.58
CA MET A 369 16.89 -5.27 -7.79
C MET A 369 18.05 -5.60 -6.83
N PRO A 370 18.21 -4.85 -5.72
CA PRO A 370 19.24 -5.12 -4.72
C PRO A 370 19.03 -6.45 -3.98
N ASN A 371 20.08 -6.91 -3.30
CA ASN A 371 20.07 -8.06 -2.39
C ASN A 371 19.76 -9.44 -3.01
N CYS A 372 19.68 -9.58 -4.35
CA CYS A 372 19.39 -10.84 -5.04
C CYS A 372 20.40 -11.97 -4.74
N GLY A 373 21.71 -11.68 -4.65
CA GLY A 373 22.69 -12.72 -4.32
C GLY A 373 22.53 -13.21 -2.88
N GLY A 374 22.22 -12.30 -1.95
CA GLY A 374 21.86 -12.65 -0.58
C GLY A 374 20.58 -13.49 -0.48
N LEU A 375 19.54 -13.16 -1.26
CA LEU A 375 18.31 -13.96 -1.31
C LEU A 375 18.57 -15.40 -1.80
N LEU A 376 19.35 -15.56 -2.88
CA LEU A 376 19.72 -16.89 -3.39
C LEU A 376 20.52 -17.69 -2.36
N ALA A 377 21.49 -17.07 -1.69
CA ALA A 377 22.27 -17.72 -0.64
C ALA A 377 21.42 -18.10 0.58
N SER A 378 20.47 -17.25 0.98
CA SER A 378 19.51 -17.58 2.05
C SER A 378 18.58 -18.73 1.66
N ALA A 379 18.18 -18.84 0.38
CA ALA A 379 17.34 -19.95 -0.07
C ALA A 379 18.08 -21.30 -0.04
N VAL A 380 19.40 -21.28 -0.30
CA VAL A 380 20.27 -22.44 -0.10
C VAL A 380 20.33 -22.83 1.39
N ALA A 381 20.44 -21.85 2.29
CA ALA A 381 20.39 -22.09 3.73
C ALA A 381 19.05 -22.73 4.16
N ASP A 382 17.92 -22.27 3.61
CA ASP A 382 16.60 -22.84 3.89
C ASP A 382 16.48 -24.30 3.41
N GLU A 383 16.96 -24.60 2.21
CA GLU A 383 16.97 -25.96 1.67
C GLU A 383 17.82 -26.90 2.54
N LEU A 384 19.01 -26.46 2.95
CA LEU A 384 19.91 -27.22 3.81
C LEU A 384 19.38 -27.36 5.25
N ALA A 385 18.57 -26.41 5.72
CA ALA A 385 17.80 -26.51 6.97
C ALA A 385 16.56 -27.43 6.86
N GLY A 386 16.34 -28.06 5.69
CA GLY A 386 15.27 -29.04 5.48
C GLY A 386 13.94 -28.44 5.05
N VAL A 387 13.91 -27.21 4.53
CA VAL A 387 12.72 -26.64 3.90
C VAL A 387 12.64 -27.10 2.44
N PRO A 388 11.74 -28.04 2.09
CA PRO A 388 11.71 -28.62 0.74
C PRO A 388 11.33 -27.56 -0.29
N HIS A 389 11.95 -27.58 -1.47
CA HIS A 389 11.69 -26.67 -2.60
C HIS A 389 11.96 -25.18 -2.33
N ALA A 390 12.64 -24.83 -1.22
CA ALA A 390 12.93 -23.42 -0.90
C ALA A 390 13.81 -22.77 -1.97
N LEU A 391 14.86 -23.46 -2.42
CA LEU A 391 15.74 -22.98 -3.49
C LEU A 391 15.06 -23.05 -4.86
N GLU A 392 14.44 -24.18 -5.21
CA GLU A 392 13.79 -24.39 -6.52
C GLU A 392 12.82 -23.25 -6.87
N ALA A 393 12.03 -22.80 -5.89
CA ALA A 393 11.04 -21.75 -6.11
C ALA A 393 11.66 -20.39 -6.47
N ILE A 394 12.80 -20.01 -5.89
CA ILE A 394 13.48 -18.73 -6.23
C ILE A 394 14.41 -18.89 -7.42
N GLU A 395 15.11 -20.01 -7.53
CA GLU A 395 16.01 -20.34 -8.63
C GLU A 395 15.25 -20.29 -9.96
N GLY A 396 14.15 -21.04 -10.08
CA GLY A 396 13.37 -21.10 -11.32
C GLY A 396 12.83 -19.75 -11.79
N TRP A 397 12.65 -18.78 -10.89
CA TRP A 397 12.29 -17.41 -11.28
C TRP A 397 13.52 -16.58 -11.66
N MET A 398 14.59 -16.64 -10.86
CA MET A 398 15.84 -15.88 -11.08
C MET A 398 16.65 -16.35 -12.29
N THR A 399 16.38 -17.55 -12.81
CA THR A 399 17.08 -18.16 -13.96
C THR A 399 16.23 -18.22 -15.23
N ASP A 400 15.03 -17.64 -15.23
CA ASP A 400 14.15 -17.58 -16.40
C ASP A 400 14.75 -16.66 -17.48
N SER A 401 15.25 -17.27 -18.56
CA SER A 401 15.86 -16.58 -19.70
C SER A 401 14.89 -15.65 -20.46
N ALA A 402 13.57 -15.78 -20.27
CA ALA A 402 12.60 -14.84 -20.83
C ALA A 402 12.53 -13.53 -20.02
N ARG A 403 13.06 -13.52 -18.79
CA ARG A 403 13.04 -12.37 -17.87
C ARG A 403 14.41 -11.73 -17.72
N PHE A 404 15.45 -12.54 -17.72
CA PHE A 404 16.80 -12.11 -17.36
C PHE A 404 17.82 -12.42 -18.45
N PRO A 405 18.82 -11.55 -18.64
CA PRO A 405 19.90 -11.79 -19.59
C PRO A 405 20.79 -12.96 -19.12
N GLU A 406 21.53 -13.54 -20.06
CA GLU A 406 22.42 -14.69 -19.79
C GLU A 406 23.41 -14.43 -18.63
N ALA A 407 23.98 -13.24 -18.56
CA ALA A 407 24.91 -12.86 -17.48
C ALA A 407 24.27 -12.93 -16.09
N TRP A 408 22.98 -12.58 -15.98
CA TRP A 408 22.22 -12.68 -14.73
C TRP A 408 21.97 -14.14 -14.36
N VAL A 409 21.49 -14.93 -15.31
CA VAL A 409 21.23 -16.36 -15.09
C VAL A 409 22.51 -17.09 -14.66
N ALA A 410 23.64 -16.81 -15.33
CA ALA A 410 24.94 -17.36 -14.97
C ALA A 410 25.43 -16.92 -13.58
N ALA A 411 25.19 -15.65 -13.20
CA ALA A 411 25.50 -15.17 -11.85
C ALA A 411 24.63 -15.87 -10.79
N ALA A 412 23.34 -16.10 -11.05
CA ALA A 412 22.46 -16.79 -10.13
C ALA A 412 22.93 -18.22 -9.85
N HIS A 413 23.23 -19.01 -10.89
CA HIS A 413 23.76 -20.37 -10.73
C HIS A 413 25.09 -20.41 -9.96
N ASP A 414 25.98 -19.43 -10.19
CA ASP A 414 27.26 -19.34 -9.48
C ASP A 414 27.09 -19.08 -7.99
N ILE A 415 26.21 -18.15 -7.61
CA ILE A 415 25.92 -17.86 -6.21
C ILE A 415 25.33 -19.08 -5.52
N ILE A 416 24.38 -19.77 -6.17
CA ILE A 416 23.81 -21.02 -5.65
C ILE A 416 24.90 -22.07 -5.43
N SER A 417 25.78 -22.27 -6.40
CA SER A 417 26.88 -23.24 -6.31
C SER A 417 27.84 -22.89 -5.16
N ARG A 418 28.21 -21.62 -5.02
CA ARG A 418 29.12 -21.13 -3.98
C ARG A 418 28.53 -21.24 -2.58
N ALA A 419 27.26 -20.88 -2.43
CA ALA A 419 26.53 -21.03 -1.17
C ALA A 419 26.48 -22.51 -0.74
N ARG A 420 26.20 -23.44 -1.69
CA ARG A 420 26.19 -24.88 -1.41
C ARG A 420 27.55 -25.43 -0.98
N SER A 421 28.65 -24.91 -1.53
CA SER A 421 30.00 -25.34 -1.19
C SER A 421 30.60 -24.64 0.03
N GLY A 422 29.90 -23.66 0.62
CA GLY A 422 30.43 -22.80 1.67
C GLY A 422 31.55 -21.86 1.20
N ALA A 423 31.67 -21.62 -0.11
CA ALA A 423 32.70 -20.79 -0.71
C ALA A 423 32.20 -19.36 -0.87
N ALA A 424 32.20 -18.61 0.24
CA ALA A 424 31.78 -17.22 0.26
C ALA A 424 32.86 -16.26 -0.24
#